data_AF-A0A3P8URZ4-F1
#
_entry.id   AF-A0A3P8URZ4-F1
#
_cell.length_a   1.000
_cell.length_b   1.000
_cell.length_c   1.000
_cell.angle_alpha   90.00
_cell.angle_beta   90.00
_cell.angle_gamma   90.00
#
_symmetry.space_group_name_H-M   'P 1'
#
loop_
_entity.id
_entity.type
_entity.pdbx_description
1 polymer ?
#
loop_
_entity_poly.entity_id
_entity_poly.type
_entity_poly.pdbx_seq_one_letter_code
_entity_poly.pdbx_strand_id
1 'polypeptide(L)'
;MDSNSITMPMSDPNAWATAMNNLGMPPIGLTGQPLMPDFDPNLGMMAGITPINPLMPGIGIVPAPLSQDLPVVKEIIHCKSCTLFPPNPNLPPPATRERPPGCKTVFVGGLPENATEQLIMEVFGQCGDITAIRKSKKNFCHIRFAEEFTVDKALFLSGYRIRLGSSTDKKDTGRLHVDFAQARDDLYEWECRQRMLAREERHRRKMEEDRLRPPSPPPIVHYSEHECSQLGDKIKDDGKFPDAVHVLLTWLERGEVNRRNANNFYSMIQSSNSHIRRLMSEKSQHEKEMEEAKDKFKTALSGILGQFEQIVSVFQAASKQKAWDHFSKAQRKNLDMWHKQVEEIRNMHNEQLMGIRREEEMEMSDDDMEDAPDSKDSEDLNVSQAEALKEENDSLRCQLDAYRNEVELLKQEQGKNQPMRSEEDSTHSQQLSFLQQALQGMQKVGFSYRRRRAQTSRLTFETSMASGSPEKEGPTEKNQQSPVHSEREALLVGIISTFLHVHPFGASIEYICSYLQRLDTKINPSEVEALLSRLPCTFRQEMTGVGASLEKRWNFCGFEGIKST
;
A
#
# COMPACT_ATOMS: atom_id res chain seq x y z
N MET A 1 -46.96 23.98 -17.28
CA MET A 1 -47.90 24.21 -16.18
C MET A 1 -47.83 22.98 -15.30
N ASP A 2 -47.40 22.97 -14.05
CA ASP A 2 -46.71 23.89 -13.13
C ASP A 2 -46.21 22.92 -12.03
N SER A 3 -44.92 22.79 -11.76
CA SER A 3 -44.15 23.56 -10.78
C SER A 3 -44.69 23.53 -9.34
N ASN A 4 -43.86 22.96 -8.46
CA ASN A 4 -43.56 23.35 -7.07
C ASN A 4 -44.60 23.02 -5.97
N SER A 5 -44.33 22.04 -5.11
CA SER A 5 -43.43 22.03 -3.92
C SER A 5 -44.09 22.63 -2.68
N ILE A 6 -44.25 21.83 -1.60
CA ILE A 6 -44.26 22.28 -0.21
C ILE A 6 -43.75 21.12 0.69
N THR A 7 -42.58 21.41 1.27
CA THR A 7 -41.98 21.04 2.57
C THR A 7 -42.72 20.11 3.55
N MET A 8 -41.91 19.24 4.19
CA MET A 8 -42.19 18.52 5.45
C MET A 8 -42.54 19.43 6.64
N PRO A 9 -43.10 18.84 7.71
CA PRO A 9 -42.63 19.09 9.06
C PRO A 9 -42.17 17.82 9.78
N MET A 10 -41.04 17.95 10.50
CA MET A 10 -40.55 17.01 11.51
C MET A 10 -41.30 17.16 12.85
N SER A 11 -41.10 16.14 13.71
CA SER A 11 -41.34 16.07 15.17
C SER A 11 -42.76 15.63 15.58
N ASP A 12 -43.01 14.72 16.52
CA ASP A 12 -42.30 14.43 17.78
C ASP A 12 -42.64 13.01 18.34
N PRO A 13 -41.72 12.26 19.01
CA PRO A 13 -41.86 10.83 19.36
C PRO A 13 -42.67 10.47 20.63
N ASN A 14 -43.65 11.26 21.06
CA ASN A 14 -44.16 11.14 22.44
C ASN A 14 -45.66 10.77 22.60
N ALA A 15 -46.25 10.06 21.64
CA ALA A 15 -47.68 9.71 21.67
C ALA A 15 -48.03 8.42 22.42
N TRP A 16 -47.05 7.59 22.83
CA TRP A 16 -47.32 6.32 23.54
C TRP A 16 -47.19 6.42 25.07
N ALA A 17 -46.62 7.51 25.59
CA ALA A 17 -46.43 7.73 27.03
C ALA A 17 -47.69 8.26 27.76
N THR A 18 -48.77 8.61 27.04
CA THR A 18 -49.90 9.37 27.62
C THR A 18 -51.19 8.53 27.81
N ALA A 19 -51.16 7.21 27.60
CA ALA A 19 -52.36 6.37 27.75
C ALA A 19 -52.40 5.49 29.02
N MET A 20 -51.32 5.40 29.82
CA MET A 20 -51.30 4.64 31.09
C MET A 20 -50.97 5.49 32.33
N ASN A 21 -51.43 6.75 32.33
CA ASN A 21 -51.46 7.59 33.54
C ASN A 21 -52.89 7.89 34.02
N ASN A 22 -53.83 6.98 33.74
CA ASN A 22 -55.16 7.01 34.35
C ASN A 22 -55.15 6.13 35.61
N LEU A 23 -55.05 6.82 36.76
CA LEU A 23 -55.51 6.42 38.12
C LEU A 23 -54.48 5.97 39.18
N GLY A 24 -53.35 6.69 39.30
CA GLY A 24 -53.22 7.50 40.52
C GLY A 24 -52.01 7.32 41.45
N MET A 25 -50.95 8.09 41.17
CA MET A 25 -50.18 8.96 42.10
C MET A 25 -49.18 8.32 43.13
N PRO A 26 -48.19 9.08 43.69
CA PRO A 26 -47.08 9.84 43.06
C PRO A 26 -45.74 9.64 43.91
N PRO A 27 -44.73 10.55 43.98
CA PRO A 27 -43.39 10.37 43.40
C PRO A 27 -42.18 10.63 44.37
N ILE A 28 -40.98 10.89 43.81
CA ILE A 28 -39.73 11.49 44.38
C ILE A 28 -38.65 10.46 44.78
N GLY A 29 -37.35 10.59 44.43
CA GLY A 29 -36.62 11.58 43.65
C GLY A 29 -35.08 11.35 43.69
N LEU A 30 -34.40 11.82 42.63
CA LEU A 30 -33.07 12.46 42.53
C LEU A 30 -31.79 11.92 43.21
N THR A 31 -30.69 12.06 42.44
CA THR A 31 -29.24 12.12 42.78
C THR A 31 -28.49 10.78 42.77
N GLY A 32 -27.28 10.59 42.22
CA GLY A 32 -26.28 11.47 41.60
C GLY A 32 -24.87 10.84 41.78
N GLN A 33 -24.27 10.33 40.70
CA GLN A 33 -22.80 10.22 40.42
C GLN A 33 -21.84 9.52 41.44
N PRO A 34 -20.56 9.20 41.05
CA PRO A 34 -19.93 7.89 41.25
C PRO A 34 -18.84 7.84 42.31
N LEU A 35 -18.39 6.63 42.66
CA LEU A 35 -17.13 6.37 43.38
C LEU A 35 -16.48 5.08 42.87
N MET A 36 -15.27 5.22 42.31
CA MET A 36 -14.27 4.15 42.21
C MET A 36 -13.68 3.86 43.61
N PRO A 37 -12.99 2.73 43.80
CA PRO A 37 -11.54 2.84 43.94
C PRO A 37 -10.70 1.72 43.28
N ASP A 38 -9.52 2.13 42.80
CA ASP A 38 -8.32 1.32 42.53
C ASP A 38 -7.86 0.50 43.75
N PHE A 39 -7.33 -0.71 43.53
CA PHE A 39 -5.93 -1.09 43.84
C PHE A 39 -5.62 -2.52 43.35
N ASP A 40 -4.31 -2.75 43.16
CA ASP A 40 -3.66 -3.52 42.09
C ASP A 40 -2.83 -4.72 42.70
N PRO A 41 -1.72 -5.21 42.12
CA PRO A 41 -1.54 -6.57 41.60
C PRO A 41 -0.48 -7.42 42.34
N ASN A 42 -0.72 -8.71 42.56
CA ASN A 42 0.35 -9.73 42.58
C ASN A 42 -0.19 -11.16 42.70
N LEU A 43 -0.25 -11.92 41.59
CA LEU A 43 0.19 -13.31 41.53
C LEU A 43 0.20 -13.79 40.08
N GLY A 44 1.40 -13.84 39.48
CA GLY A 44 1.60 -14.45 38.18
C GLY A 44 1.56 -15.97 38.26
N MET A 45 1.04 -16.62 37.21
CA MET A 45 1.63 -17.81 36.58
C MET A 45 0.96 -18.13 35.23
N MET A 46 1.80 -18.13 34.18
CA MET A 46 1.78 -18.95 32.96
C MET A 46 0.69 -18.84 31.87
N ALA A 47 1.21 -18.47 30.68
CA ALA A 47 0.93 -19.01 29.34
C ALA A 47 -0.20 -18.37 28.48
N GLY A 48 0.15 -17.25 27.84
CA GLY A 48 0.32 -17.18 26.38
C GLY A 48 -0.86 -17.54 25.48
N ILE A 49 -1.88 -16.68 25.42
CA ILE A 49 -2.75 -16.51 24.26
C ILE A 49 -2.99 -15.00 24.11
N THR A 50 -2.46 -14.39 23.05
CA THR A 50 -2.74 -13.00 22.70
C THR A 50 -4.19 -12.87 22.20
N PRO A 51 -4.93 -11.81 22.57
CA PRO A 51 -6.26 -11.58 22.00
C PRO A 51 -6.14 -11.07 20.56
N ILE A 52 -6.83 -11.74 19.65
CA ILE A 52 -6.95 -11.37 18.24
C ILE A 52 -7.81 -10.10 18.14
N ASN A 53 -7.25 -9.05 17.54
CA ASN A 53 -7.99 -7.87 17.10
C ASN A 53 -8.70 -8.20 15.77
N PRO A 54 -9.98 -7.85 15.57
CA PRO A 54 -10.71 -8.21 14.36
C PRO A 54 -10.63 -7.10 13.31
N LEU A 55 -9.75 -7.25 12.32
CA LEU A 55 -9.84 -6.46 11.08
C LEU A 55 -9.27 -7.21 9.89
N MET A 56 -10.12 -7.98 9.20
CA MET A 56 -9.94 -8.37 7.80
C MET A 56 -11.33 -8.76 7.23
N PRO A 57 -11.85 -8.04 6.23
CA PRO A 57 -13.09 -8.40 5.55
C PRO A 57 -12.79 -9.36 4.39
N GLY A 58 -13.24 -10.62 4.47
CA GLY A 58 -13.09 -11.52 3.33
C GLY A 58 -13.41 -12.99 3.60
N ILE A 59 -14.63 -13.38 3.21
CA ILE A 59 -15.03 -14.75 2.81
C ILE A 59 -14.90 -15.82 3.91
N GLY A 60 -15.85 -15.79 4.84
CA GLY A 60 -16.25 -16.95 5.62
C GLY A 60 -17.76 -17.05 5.61
N ILE A 61 -18.32 -18.03 4.89
CA ILE A 61 -19.72 -18.43 5.05
C ILE A 61 -19.80 -19.11 6.41
N VAL A 62 -19.94 -18.30 7.46
CA VAL A 62 -20.39 -18.76 8.77
C VAL A 62 -21.92 -18.66 8.71
N PRO A 63 -22.67 -19.77 8.78
CA PRO A 63 -24.11 -19.66 8.96
C PRO A 63 -24.35 -18.94 10.28
N ALA A 64 -25.08 -17.84 10.23
CA ALA A 64 -25.51 -17.11 11.42
C ALA A 64 -26.16 -18.07 12.43
N PRO A 65 -25.96 -17.88 13.74
CA PRO A 65 -26.67 -18.66 14.74
C PRO A 65 -28.16 -18.39 14.55
N LEU A 66 -28.92 -19.45 14.28
CA LEU A 66 -30.37 -19.37 14.19
C LEU A 66 -30.92 -18.90 15.53
N SER A 67 -31.39 -17.65 15.57
CA SER A 67 -32.23 -17.11 16.63
C SER A 67 -33.45 -18.04 16.80
N GLN A 68 -33.47 -18.82 17.88
CA GLN A 68 -34.62 -19.59 18.29
C GLN A 68 -35.56 -18.69 19.09
N ASP A 69 -36.51 -18.04 18.42
CA ASP A 69 -37.69 -17.44 19.07
C ASP A 69 -38.88 -17.43 18.09
N LEU A 70 -39.15 -18.59 17.49
CA LEU A 70 -40.43 -18.90 16.85
C LEU A 70 -41.14 -19.97 17.68
N PRO A 71 -42.43 -19.81 18.04
CA PRO A 71 -43.18 -20.84 18.74
C PRO A 71 -43.32 -22.06 17.83
N VAL A 72 -42.52 -23.08 18.07
CA VAL A 72 -42.55 -24.30 17.26
C VAL A 72 -43.77 -25.13 17.62
N VAL A 73 -44.79 -25.11 16.77
CA VAL A 73 -45.97 -25.98 16.89
C VAL A 73 -45.55 -27.41 16.57
N LYS A 74 -45.59 -28.29 17.58
CA LYS A 74 -45.35 -29.72 17.44
C LYS A 74 -46.65 -30.41 17.00
N GLU A 75 -46.64 -31.13 15.88
CA GLU A 75 -47.81 -31.84 15.33
C GLU A 75 -47.90 -33.29 15.82
N ILE A 76 -49.04 -33.96 15.62
CA ILE A 76 -49.19 -35.40 15.94
C ILE A 76 -48.49 -36.23 14.86
N ILE A 77 -47.51 -37.04 15.28
CA ILE A 77 -46.76 -37.92 14.36
C ILE A 77 -47.36 -39.32 14.40
N HIS A 78 -47.83 -39.80 13.25
CA HIS A 78 -48.39 -41.14 13.10
C HIS A 78 -47.34 -42.08 12.50
N CYS A 79 -46.97 -43.12 13.23
CA CYS A 79 -46.15 -44.23 12.78
C CYS A 79 -47.04 -45.48 12.59
N LYS A 80 -46.57 -46.49 11.85
CA LYS A 80 -47.25 -47.76 11.62
C LYS A 80 -47.52 -48.50 12.93
N SER A 81 -46.60 -48.43 13.89
CA SER A 81 -46.70 -49.16 15.17
C SER A 81 -47.08 -48.29 16.38
N CYS A 82 -47.05 -46.95 16.25
CA CYS A 82 -47.32 -46.04 17.36
C CYS A 82 -47.80 -44.65 16.91
N THR A 83 -48.35 -43.88 17.83
CA THR A 83 -48.67 -42.45 17.62
C THR A 83 -47.96 -41.59 18.67
N LEU A 84 -47.30 -40.52 18.23
CA LEU A 84 -46.63 -39.54 19.08
C LEU A 84 -47.48 -38.28 19.20
N PHE A 85 -47.92 -37.97 20.41
CA PHE A 85 -48.69 -36.76 20.71
C PHE A 85 -47.76 -35.65 21.22
N PRO A 86 -47.91 -34.41 20.74
CA PRO A 86 -47.06 -33.30 21.15
C PRO A 86 -47.24 -32.94 22.64
N PRO A 87 -46.20 -32.40 23.30
CA PRO A 87 -46.33 -31.86 24.65
C PRO A 87 -47.25 -30.62 24.68
N ASN A 88 -47.84 -30.33 25.84
CA ASN A 88 -48.62 -29.11 26.04
C ASN A 88 -47.71 -27.87 25.83
N PRO A 89 -48.06 -26.94 24.92
CA PRO A 89 -47.26 -25.75 24.62
C PRO A 89 -47.10 -24.80 25.82
N ASN A 90 -47.94 -24.91 26.85
CA ASN A 90 -47.86 -24.07 28.06
C ASN A 90 -46.86 -24.59 29.11
N LEU A 91 -46.18 -25.71 28.86
CA LEU A 91 -45.16 -26.27 29.75
C LEU A 91 -43.76 -25.84 29.30
N PRO A 92 -42.82 -25.56 30.22
CA PRO A 92 -41.45 -25.24 29.86
C PRO A 92 -40.80 -26.39 29.06
N PRO A 93 -39.95 -26.08 28.06
CA PRO A 93 -39.20 -27.08 27.33
C PRO A 93 -38.41 -27.99 28.30
N PRO A 94 -38.29 -29.30 28.03
CA PRO A 94 -37.42 -30.16 28.82
C PRO A 94 -36.00 -29.60 28.85
N ALA A 95 -35.36 -29.60 30.02
CA ALA A 95 -33.96 -29.21 30.13
C ALA A 95 -33.09 -30.14 29.26
N THR A 96 -32.23 -29.54 28.43
CA THR A 96 -31.25 -30.23 27.60
C THR A 96 -29.84 -29.95 28.12
N ARG A 97 -28.95 -30.94 28.01
CA ARG A 97 -27.54 -30.78 28.39
C ARG A 97 -26.79 -29.94 27.35
N GLU A 98 -25.60 -29.49 27.69
CA GLU A 98 -24.68 -28.92 26.70
C GLU A 98 -24.24 -30.00 25.71
N ARG A 99 -24.22 -29.65 24.42
CA ARG A 99 -23.85 -30.55 23.33
C ARG A 99 -22.36 -30.91 23.42
N PRO A 100 -22.01 -32.20 23.57
CA PRO A 100 -20.62 -32.63 23.51
C PRO A 100 -20.00 -32.45 22.11
N PRO A 101 -18.68 -32.23 21.99
CA PRO A 101 -18.00 -32.16 20.69
C PRO A 101 -18.18 -33.44 19.87
N GLY A 102 -18.59 -33.29 18.60
CA GLY A 102 -18.82 -34.41 17.68
C GLY A 102 -20.00 -35.31 18.05
N CYS A 103 -20.92 -34.86 18.91
CA CYS A 103 -22.05 -35.64 19.37
C CYS A 103 -22.91 -36.14 18.19
N LYS A 104 -22.91 -37.46 17.97
CA LYS A 104 -23.80 -38.18 17.04
C LYS A 104 -24.78 -39.09 17.79
N THR A 105 -24.56 -39.28 19.09
CA THR A 105 -25.37 -40.15 19.94
C THR A 105 -26.36 -39.35 20.76
N VAL A 106 -27.63 -39.75 20.73
CA VAL A 106 -28.68 -39.24 21.61
C VAL A 106 -29.02 -40.24 22.70
N PHE A 107 -29.38 -39.72 23.87
CA PHE A 107 -30.05 -40.46 24.93
C PHE A 107 -31.56 -40.33 24.73
N VAL A 108 -32.28 -41.45 24.77
CA VAL A 108 -33.75 -41.48 24.70
C VAL A 108 -34.28 -42.20 25.94
N GLY A 109 -34.92 -41.47 26.83
CA GLY A 109 -35.61 -41.97 28.02
C GLY A 109 -37.13 -41.98 27.87
N GLY A 110 -37.81 -42.71 28.77
CA GLY A 110 -39.27 -42.74 28.84
C GLY A 110 -39.95 -43.54 27.73
N LEU A 111 -39.23 -44.53 27.19
CA LEU A 111 -39.78 -45.50 26.25
C LEU A 111 -40.80 -46.42 26.97
N PRO A 112 -41.87 -46.86 26.28
CA PRO A 112 -42.77 -47.90 26.80
C PRO A 112 -42.02 -49.18 27.17
N GLU A 113 -42.52 -49.93 28.16
CA GLU A 113 -41.89 -51.19 28.61
C GLU A 113 -41.83 -52.22 27.47
N ASN A 114 -42.87 -52.24 26.63
CA ASN A 114 -43.00 -53.11 25.46
C ASN A 114 -42.34 -52.54 24.18
N ALA A 115 -41.56 -51.46 24.26
CA ALA A 115 -40.92 -50.86 23.08
C ALA A 115 -39.87 -51.81 22.45
N THR A 116 -40.04 -52.18 21.18
CA THR A 116 -39.07 -53.00 20.43
C THR A 116 -37.98 -52.13 19.78
N GLU A 117 -36.88 -52.73 19.37
CA GLU A 117 -35.85 -52.00 18.59
C GLU A 117 -36.39 -51.52 17.24
N GLN A 118 -37.26 -52.31 16.60
CA GLN A 118 -37.95 -51.95 15.36
C GLN A 118 -38.77 -50.66 15.51
N LEU A 119 -39.46 -50.48 16.64
CA LEU A 119 -40.18 -49.25 16.96
C LEU A 119 -39.23 -48.04 17.06
N ILE A 120 -38.07 -48.22 17.69
CA ILE A 120 -37.07 -47.15 17.84
C ILE A 120 -36.53 -46.75 16.46
N MET A 121 -36.25 -47.74 15.59
CA MET A 121 -35.86 -47.48 14.20
C MET A 121 -36.97 -46.79 13.40
N GLU A 122 -38.22 -47.17 13.62
CA GLU A 122 -39.36 -46.58 12.93
C GLU A 122 -39.57 -45.11 13.27
N VAL A 123 -39.41 -44.76 14.55
CA VAL A 123 -39.58 -43.38 15.04
C VAL A 123 -38.34 -42.53 14.74
N PHE A 124 -37.15 -42.98 15.15
CA PHE A 124 -35.93 -42.17 15.05
C PHE A 124 -35.23 -42.30 13.70
N GLY A 125 -35.53 -43.33 12.90
CA GLY A 125 -35.02 -43.45 11.53
C GLY A 125 -35.59 -42.40 10.59
N GLN A 126 -36.75 -41.80 10.92
CA GLN A 126 -37.28 -40.63 10.19
C GLN A 126 -36.41 -39.38 10.39
N CYS A 127 -35.64 -39.30 11.48
CA CYS A 127 -34.74 -38.19 11.75
C CYS A 127 -33.47 -38.28 10.90
N GLY A 128 -32.94 -39.50 10.71
CA GLY A 128 -31.80 -39.80 9.86
C GLY A 128 -31.25 -41.22 10.10
N ASP A 129 -30.16 -41.56 9.39
CA ASP A 129 -29.63 -42.92 9.37
C ASP A 129 -29.01 -43.32 10.73
N ILE A 130 -29.55 -44.40 11.30
CA ILE A 130 -29.11 -44.94 12.59
C ILE A 130 -27.97 -45.93 12.35
N THR A 131 -26.83 -45.70 12.99
CA THR A 131 -25.65 -46.58 12.94
C THR A 131 -25.69 -47.65 14.03
N ALA A 132 -26.16 -47.32 15.23
CA ALA A 132 -26.24 -48.28 16.34
C ALA A 132 -27.32 -47.90 17.36
N ILE A 133 -28.00 -48.90 17.93
CA ILE A 133 -28.95 -48.74 19.02
C ILE A 133 -28.48 -49.56 20.22
N ARG A 134 -28.39 -48.94 21.39
CA ARG A 134 -28.04 -49.61 22.66
C ARG A 134 -29.19 -49.44 23.65
N LYS A 135 -30.09 -50.43 23.72
CA LYS A 135 -31.24 -50.43 24.64
C LYS A 135 -30.83 -50.91 26.05
N SER A 136 -31.29 -50.19 27.07
CA SER A 136 -31.11 -50.56 28.48
C SER A 136 -32.34 -51.26 29.05
N LYS A 137 -32.15 -51.98 30.16
CA LYS A 137 -33.23 -52.62 30.95
C LYS A 137 -34.11 -51.61 31.69
N LYS A 138 -33.70 -50.33 31.78
CA LYS A 138 -34.40 -49.26 32.50
C LYS A 138 -35.16 -48.31 31.56
N ASN A 139 -35.81 -48.84 30.51
CA ASN A 139 -36.66 -48.08 29.58
C ASN A 139 -36.01 -46.83 28.95
N PHE A 140 -34.70 -46.90 28.70
CA PHE A 140 -33.95 -45.90 27.94
C PHE A 140 -33.07 -46.57 26.89
N CYS A 141 -32.70 -45.85 25.84
CA CYS A 141 -31.71 -46.29 24.87
C CYS A 141 -30.75 -45.17 24.50
N HIS A 142 -29.60 -45.55 23.94
CA HIS A 142 -28.71 -44.64 23.23
C HIS A 142 -28.77 -44.96 21.75
N ILE A 143 -28.98 -43.95 20.92
CA ILE A 143 -29.07 -44.08 19.46
C ILE A 143 -27.93 -43.27 18.86
N ARG A 144 -27.05 -43.94 18.12
CA ARG A 144 -25.97 -43.30 17.37
C ARG A 144 -26.40 -43.12 15.93
N PHE A 145 -26.36 -41.90 15.43
CA PHE A 145 -26.61 -41.56 14.02
C PHE A 145 -25.32 -41.53 13.21
N ALA A 146 -25.45 -41.62 11.88
CA ALA A 146 -24.33 -41.46 10.96
C ALA A 146 -23.78 -40.03 10.99
N GLU A 147 -24.70 -39.05 11.05
CA GLU A 147 -24.43 -37.62 10.89
C GLU A 147 -24.74 -36.80 12.15
N GLU A 148 -23.93 -35.77 12.41
CA GLU A 148 -24.02 -34.91 13.61
C GLU A 148 -25.29 -34.06 13.64
N PHE A 149 -25.72 -33.50 12.49
CA PHE A 149 -26.91 -32.64 12.40
C PHE A 149 -28.23 -33.40 12.66
N THR A 150 -28.22 -34.73 12.53
CA THR A 150 -29.40 -35.57 12.77
C THR A 150 -29.83 -35.56 14.24
N VAL A 151 -28.88 -35.32 15.14
CA VAL A 151 -29.10 -35.21 16.59
C VAL A 151 -30.08 -34.09 16.92
N ASP A 152 -30.04 -32.96 16.19
CA ASP A 152 -30.97 -31.84 16.42
C ASP A 152 -32.42 -32.22 16.06
N LYS A 153 -32.59 -32.98 14.98
CA LYS A 153 -33.90 -33.51 14.57
C LYS A 153 -34.45 -34.51 15.58
N ALA A 154 -33.60 -35.37 16.13
CA ALA A 154 -34.00 -36.32 17.16
C ALA A 154 -34.37 -35.61 18.48
N LEU A 155 -33.63 -34.55 18.85
CA LEU A 155 -33.91 -33.75 20.05
C LEU A 155 -35.30 -33.10 19.99
N PHE A 156 -35.79 -32.77 18.79
CA PHE A 156 -37.13 -32.25 18.57
C PHE A 156 -38.24 -33.17 19.09
N LEU A 157 -38.01 -34.48 19.10
CA LEU A 157 -38.96 -35.49 19.60
C LEU A 157 -39.00 -35.54 21.14
N SER A 158 -38.15 -34.79 21.84
CA SER A 158 -38.21 -34.66 23.30
C SER A 158 -39.54 -34.03 23.74
N GLY A 159 -40.18 -34.64 24.73
CA GLY A 159 -41.46 -34.23 25.29
C GLY A 159 -42.69 -34.88 24.66
N TYR A 160 -42.57 -35.58 23.53
CA TYR A 160 -43.70 -36.29 22.91
C TYR A 160 -44.20 -37.45 23.78
N ARG A 161 -45.51 -37.68 23.80
CA ARG A 161 -46.13 -38.85 24.42
C ARG A 161 -46.32 -39.94 23.37
N ILE A 162 -45.67 -41.07 23.55
CA ILE A 162 -45.78 -42.23 22.66
C ILE A 162 -46.86 -43.18 23.15
N ARG A 163 -47.69 -43.68 22.23
CA ARG A 163 -48.69 -44.74 22.46
C ARG A 163 -48.52 -45.85 21.43
N LEU A 164 -48.37 -47.10 21.86
CA LEU A 164 -48.26 -48.27 20.99
C LEU A 164 -49.65 -48.74 20.54
N GLY A 165 -49.87 -48.82 19.22
CA GLY A 165 -51.18 -49.19 18.64
C GLY A 165 -52.34 -48.37 19.22
N SER A 166 -53.44 -49.05 19.56
CA SER A 166 -54.62 -48.45 20.21
C SER A 166 -54.68 -48.71 21.73
N SER A 167 -53.65 -49.34 22.31
CA SER A 167 -53.61 -49.66 23.74
C SER A 167 -53.48 -48.39 24.58
N THR A 168 -54.27 -48.30 25.65
CA THR A 168 -54.18 -47.22 26.66
C THR A 168 -53.48 -47.66 27.94
N ASP A 169 -52.90 -48.87 27.93
CA ASP A 169 -52.23 -49.41 29.11
C ASP A 169 -50.96 -48.63 29.46
N LYS A 170 -50.66 -48.57 30.76
CA LYS A 170 -49.47 -47.88 31.27
C LYS A 170 -48.15 -48.47 30.75
N LYS A 171 -48.16 -49.72 30.30
CA LYS A 171 -47.00 -50.43 29.74
C LYS A 171 -46.75 -50.12 28.26
N ASP A 172 -47.79 -49.66 27.57
CA ASP A 172 -47.79 -49.35 26.13
C ASP A 172 -47.76 -47.84 25.86
N THR A 173 -47.59 -47.03 26.92
CA THR A 173 -47.52 -45.58 26.84
C THR A 173 -46.26 -45.06 27.52
N GLY A 174 -45.67 -43.99 26.99
CA GLY A 174 -44.44 -43.39 27.52
C GLY A 174 -44.35 -41.90 27.19
N ARG A 175 -43.48 -41.17 27.89
CA ARG A 175 -43.14 -39.78 27.56
C ARG A 175 -41.68 -39.71 27.19
N LEU A 176 -41.42 -39.47 25.91
CA LEU A 176 -40.07 -39.42 25.37
C LEU A 176 -39.30 -38.24 25.97
N HIS A 177 -38.10 -38.51 26.42
CA HIS A 177 -37.10 -37.49 26.74
C HIS A 177 -35.87 -37.79 25.92
N VAL A 178 -35.61 -36.95 24.93
CA VAL A 178 -34.41 -37.03 24.09
C VAL A 178 -33.45 -35.94 24.57
N ASP A 179 -32.18 -36.30 24.72
CA ASP A 179 -31.11 -35.39 25.13
C ASP A 179 -29.77 -35.82 24.52
N PHE A 180 -28.75 -34.96 24.58
CA PHE A 180 -27.41 -35.29 24.10
C PHE A 180 -26.78 -36.39 24.95
N ALA A 181 -26.11 -37.34 24.29
CA ALA A 181 -25.32 -38.36 24.97
C ALA A 181 -23.82 -38.15 24.74
N GLN A 182 -23.05 -38.23 25.81
CA GLN A 182 -21.60 -38.23 25.73
C GLN A 182 -21.09 -39.64 25.42
N ALA A 183 -20.90 -39.94 24.14
CA ALA A 183 -20.31 -41.19 23.70
C ALA A 183 -18.79 -41.04 23.49
N ARG A 184 -18.03 -42.05 23.95
CA ARG A 184 -16.56 -42.07 23.77
C ARG A 184 -16.14 -42.13 22.31
N ASP A 185 -16.86 -42.92 21.50
CA ASP A 185 -16.57 -43.11 20.09
C ASP A 185 -16.74 -41.80 19.29
N ASP A 186 -17.77 -41.01 19.64
CA ASP A 186 -18.06 -39.71 19.03
C ASP A 186 -16.96 -38.69 19.34
N LEU A 187 -16.50 -38.63 20.60
CA LEU A 187 -15.40 -37.76 21.01
C LEU A 187 -14.09 -38.15 20.30
N TYR A 188 -13.80 -39.44 20.22
CA TYR A 188 -12.59 -39.94 19.55
C TYR A 188 -12.58 -39.60 18.05
N GLU A 189 -13.70 -39.78 17.35
CA GLU A 189 -13.83 -39.39 15.94
C GLU A 189 -13.61 -37.89 15.74
N TRP A 190 -14.19 -37.07 16.61
CA TRP A 190 -14.03 -35.62 16.57
C TRP A 190 -12.57 -35.20 16.77
N GLU A 191 -11.89 -35.73 17.79
CA GLU A 191 -10.48 -35.44 18.03
C GLU A 191 -9.59 -35.87 16.85
N CYS A 192 -9.87 -37.02 16.24
CA CYS A 192 -9.15 -37.45 15.04
C CYS A 192 -9.33 -36.47 13.88
N ARG A 193 -10.56 -36.00 13.67
CA ARG A 193 -10.87 -34.98 12.65
C ARG A 193 -10.16 -33.65 12.94
N GLN A 194 -10.14 -33.19 14.19
CA GLN A 194 -9.40 -31.99 14.59
C GLN A 194 -7.90 -32.12 14.34
N ARG A 195 -7.29 -33.27 14.66
CA ARG A 195 -5.87 -33.52 14.37
C ARG A 195 -5.57 -33.56 12.87
N MET A 196 -6.50 -34.04 12.04
CA MET A 196 -6.36 -34.02 10.58
C MET A 196 -6.37 -32.58 10.06
N LEU A 197 -7.38 -31.79 10.42
CA LEU A 197 -7.50 -30.38 10.02
C LEU A 197 -6.27 -29.55 10.45
N ALA A 198 -5.78 -29.77 11.68
CA ALA A 198 -4.58 -29.08 12.15
C ALA A 198 -3.30 -29.44 11.35
N ARG A 199 -3.19 -30.66 10.81
CA ARG A 199 -2.07 -31.04 9.93
C ARG A 199 -2.20 -30.38 8.55
N GLU A 200 -3.40 -30.40 8.00
CA GLU A 200 -3.70 -29.78 6.71
C GLU A 200 -3.45 -28.26 6.76
N GLU A 201 -3.85 -27.59 7.84
CA GLU A 201 -3.59 -26.15 8.03
C GLU A 201 -2.08 -25.85 8.06
N ARG A 202 -1.29 -26.66 8.79
CA ARG A 202 0.17 -26.52 8.79
C ARG A 202 0.78 -26.76 7.41
N HIS A 203 0.25 -27.74 6.68
CA HIS A 203 0.70 -28.01 5.32
C HIS A 203 0.37 -26.84 4.38
N ARG A 204 -0.84 -26.30 4.45
CA ARG A 204 -1.28 -25.14 3.67
C ARG A 204 -0.42 -23.92 3.96
N ARG A 205 -0.19 -23.61 5.23
CA ARG A 205 0.66 -22.50 5.66
C ARG A 205 2.11 -22.67 5.19
N LYS A 206 2.67 -23.88 5.28
CA LYS A 206 4.02 -24.16 4.78
C LYS A 206 4.12 -23.99 3.26
N MET A 207 3.13 -24.47 2.51
CA MET A 207 3.11 -24.29 1.05
C MET A 207 3.02 -22.81 0.65
N GLU A 208 2.26 -22.01 1.40
CA GLU A 208 2.15 -20.57 1.17
C GLU A 208 3.44 -19.82 1.54
N GLU A 209 4.07 -20.18 2.65
CA GLU A 209 5.40 -19.68 3.07
C GLU A 209 6.49 -20.05 2.05
N ASP A 210 6.50 -21.29 1.57
CA ASP A 210 7.44 -21.77 0.54
C ASP A 210 7.21 -21.05 -0.80
N ARG A 211 5.97 -20.63 -1.13
CA ARG A 211 5.67 -19.81 -2.32
C ARG A 211 6.21 -18.39 -2.21
N LEU A 212 6.22 -17.82 -1.00
CA LEU A 212 6.71 -16.47 -0.73
C LEU A 212 8.23 -16.42 -0.54
N ARG A 213 8.88 -17.57 -0.37
CA ARG A 213 10.35 -17.63 -0.31
C ARG A 213 10.93 -17.22 -1.67
N PRO A 214 11.89 -16.28 -1.71
CA PRO A 214 12.60 -15.95 -2.94
C PRO A 214 13.20 -17.22 -3.57
N PRO A 215 13.17 -17.36 -4.90
CA PRO A 215 13.80 -18.49 -5.57
C PRO A 215 15.27 -18.55 -5.13
N SER A 216 15.75 -19.76 -4.83
CA SER A 216 17.16 -19.95 -4.50
C SER A 216 18.02 -19.36 -5.62
N PRO A 217 19.09 -18.61 -5.31
CA PRO A 217 19.95 -18.02 -6.33
C PRO A 217 20.33 -19.09 -7.36
N PRO A 218 20.25 -18.79 -8.66
CA PRO A 218 20.58 -19.77 -9.69
C PRO A 218 21.98 -20.33 -9.46
N PRO A 219 22.22 -21.63 -9.73
CA PRO A 219 23.52 -22.25 -9.53
C PRO A 219 24.59 -21.41 -10.22
N ILE A 220 25.62 -21.00 -9.48
CA ILE A 220 26.65 -20.19 -10.09
C ILE A 220 27.44 -21.06 -11.07
N VAL A 221 27.34 -20.73 -12.35
CA VAL A 221 28.12 -21.37 -13.41
C VAL A 221 29.59 -21.10 -13.13
N HIS A 222 30.39 -22.14 -12.94
CA HIS A 222 31.83 -22.02 -12.75
C HIS A 222 32.54 -21.80 -14.07
N TYR A 223 33.65 -21.06 -14.03
CA TYR A 223 34.46 -20.84 -15.23
C TYR A 223 35.01 -22.17 -15.75
N SER A 224 34.77 -22.45 -17.03
CA SER A 224 35.47 -23.45 -17.80
C SER A 224 35.65 -22.94 -19.23
N GLU A 225 36.59 -23.52 -19.98
CA GLU A 225 36.82 -23.13 -21.38
C GLU A 225 35.56 -23.35 -22.25
N HIS A 226 34.84 -24.45 -22.02
CA HIS A 226 33.59 -24.76 -22.71
C HIS A 226 32.48 -23.74 -22.37
N GLU A 227 32.27 -23.47 -21.08
CA GLU A 227 31.28 -22.46 -20.65
C GLU A 227 31.64 -21.07 -21.16
N CYS A 228 32.93 -20.74 -21.23
CA CYS A 228 33.41 -19.46 -21.74
C CYS A 228 33.08 -19.28 -23.22
N SER A 229 33.23 -20.33 -24.04
CA SER A 229 32.84 -20.29 -25.45
C SER A 229 31.32 -20.11 -25.59
N GLN A 230 30.53 -20.91 -24.87
CA GLN A 230 29.07 -20.81 -24.91
C GLN A 230 28.57 -19.43 -24.45
N LEU A 231 29.18 -18.88 -23.39
CA LEU A 231 28.85 -17.55 -22.89
C LEU A 231 29.17 -16.47 -23.92
N GLY A 232 30.30 -16.58 -24.62
CA GLY A 232 30.68 -15.65 -25.67
C GLY A 232 29.67 -15.58 -26.82
N ASP A 233 29.10 -16.72 -27.21
CA ASP A 233 28.04 -16.75 -28.24
C ASP A 233 26.72 -16.18 -27.71
N LYS A 234 26.35 -16.49 -26.46
CA LYS A 234 25.14 -15.93 -25.82
C LYS A 234 25.21 -14.42 -25.64
N ILE A 235 26.40 -13.86 -25.36
CA ILE A 235 26.59 -12.41 -25.25
C ILE A 235 26.38 -11.70 -26.58
N LYS A 236 26.63 -12.35 -27.72
CA LYS A 236 26.41 -11.75 -29.05
C LYS A 236 24.95 -11.78 -29.48
N ASP A 237 24.13 -12.62 -28.86
CA ASP A 237 22.72 -12.80 -29.16
C ASP A 237 21.89 -11.82 -28.30
N ASP A 238 21.19 -10.88 -28.95
CA ASP A 238 20.38 -9.85 -28.28
C ASP A 238 19.31 -10.43 -27.35
N GLY A 239 18.68 -11.54 -27.74
CA GLY A 239 17.62 -12.16 -26.96
C GLY A 239 18.14 -12.90 -25.72
N LYS A 240 19.42 -13.31 -25.73
CA LYS A 240 20.05 -14.01 -24.61
C LYS A 240 21.00 -13.14 -23.79
N PHE A 241 21.32 -11.94 -24.28
CA PHE A 241 22.25 -11.01 -23.65
C PHE A 241 21.88 -10.67 -22.19
N PRO A 242 20.60 -10.38 -21.83
CA PRO A 242 20.25 -10.05 -20.45
C PRO A 242 20.59 -11.17 -19.46
N ASP A 243 20.37 -12.44 -19.81
CA ASP A 243 20.70 -13.56 -18.92
C ASP A 243 22.21 -13.87 -18.93
N ALA A 244 22.84 -13.74 -20.10
CA ALA A 244 24.26 -14.03 -20.29
C ALA A 244 25.17 -13.02 -19.56
N VAL A 245 24.83 -11.73 -19.58
CA VAL A 245 25.67 -10.69 -18.98
C VAL A 245 25.82 -10.86 -17.46
N HIS A 246 24.82 -11.41 -16.77
CA HIS A 246 24.90 -11.73 -15.34
C HIS A 246 25.97 -12.78 -15.04
N VAL A 247 26.14 -13.78 -15.91
CA VAL A 247 27.19 -14.80 -15.76
C VAL A 247 28.57 -14.18 -15.97
N LEU A 248 28.72 -13.32 -16.99
CA LEU A 248 29.97 -12.58 -17.23
C LEU A 248 30.34 -11.70 -16.04
N LEU A 249 29.37 -10.94 -15.50
CA LEU A 249 29.56 -10.09 -14.32
C LEU A 249 30.02 -10.93 -13.12
N THR A 250 29.34 -12.05 -12.86
CA THR A 250 29.69 -12.95 -11.75
C THR A 250 31.12 -13.49 -11.87
N TRP A 251 31.58 -13.84 -13.08
CA TRP A 251 32.95 -14.30 -13.30
C TRP A 251 33.98 -13.18 -13.11
N LEU A 252 33.67 -11.95 -13.52
CA LEU A 252 34.52 -10.79 -13.31
C LEU A 252 34.66 -10.45 -11.81
N GLU A 253 33.56 -10.40 -11.07
CA GLU A 253 33.53 -10.11 -9.63
C GLU A 253 34.26 -11.16 -8.80
N ARG A 254 34.22 -12.43 -9.22
CA ARG A 254 34.93 -13.54 -8.57
C ARG A 254 36.43 -13.60 -8.88
N GLY A 255 36.90 -12.79 -9.83
CA GLY A 255 38.31 -12.80 -10.23
C GLY A 255 38.70 -14.05 -11.04
N GLU A 256 37.78 -14.63 -11.81
CA GLU A 256 38.08 -15.76 -12.72
C GLU A 256 39.03 -15.33 -13.87
N VAL A 257 39.19 -14.02 -14.08
CA VAL A 257 40.10 -13.44 -15.07
C VAL A 257 41.55 -13.57 -14.61
N ASN A 258 42.36 -14.20 -15.44
CA ASN A 258 43.79 -14.34 -15.27
C ASN A 258 44.51 -14.13 -16.61
N ARG A 259 45.85 -14.07 -16.59
CA ARG A 259 46.65 -13.80 -17.80
C ARG A 259 46.42 -14.79 -18.94
N ARG A 260 45.96 -16.02 -18.67
CA ARG A 260 45.74 -17.06 -19.69
C ARG A 260 44.40 -16.89 -20.41
N ASN A 261 43.38 -16.38 -19.74
CA ASN A 261 42.02 -16.24 -20.29
C ASN A 261 41.56 -14.79 -20.50
N ALA A 262 42.39 -13.80 -20.18
CA ALA A 262 42.06 -12.38 -20.29
C ALA A 262 41.54 -11.97 -21.69
N ASN A 263 42.09 -12.56 -22.76
CA ASN A 263 41.63 -12.27 -24.12
C ASN A 263 40.17 -12.71 -24.35
N ASN A 264 39.75 -13.85 -23.79
CA ASN A 264 38.37 -14.33 -23.93
C ASN A 264 37.39 -13.40 -23.21
N PHE A 265 37.74 -12.97 -21.99
CA PHE A 265 36.95 -11.97 -21.25
C PHE A 265 36.90 -10.63 -21.97
N TYR A 266 38.03 -10.18 -22.52
CA TYR A 266 38.08 -8.95 -23.31
C TYR A 266 37.14 -9.02 -24.53
N SER A 267 37.14 -10.13 -25.28
CA SER A 267 36.21 -10.33 -26.40
C SER A 267 34.73 -10.34 -25.97
N MET A 268 34.43 -10.91 -24.80
CA MET A 268 33.07 -10.88 -24.23
C MET A 268 32.66 -9.47 -23.80
N ILE A 269 33.56 -8.70 -23.18
CA ILE A 269 33.33 -7.29 -22.82
C ILE A 269 33.16 -6.43 -24.08
N GLN A 270 33.96 -6.66 -25.11
CA GLN A 270 33.84 -5.98 -26.40
C GLN A 270 32.48 -6.28 -27.07
N SER A 271 32.05 -7.55 -27.04
CA SER A 271 30.74 -7.94 -27.54
C SER A 271 29.61 -7.28 -26.74
N SER A 272 29.76 -7.20 -25.41
CA SER A 272 28.84 -6.47 -24.51
C SER A 272 28.76 -4.98 -24.86
N ASN A 273 29.90 -4.34 -25.14
CA ASN A 273 29.96 -2.93 -25.55
C ASN A 273 29.29 -2.67 -26.91
N SER A 274 29.28 -3.67 -27.80
CA SER A 274 28.59 -3.55 -29.09
C SER A 274 27.08 -3.33 -28.93
N HIS A 275 26.46 -3.85 -27.85
CA HIS A 275 25.04 -3.64 -27.56
C HIS A 275 24.68 -2.18 -27.26
N ILE A 276 25.64 -1.36 -26.80
CA ILE A 276 25.37 0.05 -26.48
C ILE A 276 24.89 0.80 -27.73
N ARG A 277 25.55 0.60 -28.88
CA ARG A 277 25.16 1.26 -30.13
C ARG A 277 23.75 0.86 -30.58
N ARG A 278 23.41 -0.43 -30.46
CA ARG A 278 22.07 -0.94 -30.75
C ARG A 278 21.03 -0.31 -29.82
N LEU A 279 21.29 -0.31 -28.51
CA LEU A 279 20.38 0.27 -27.51
C LEU A 279 20.17 1.78 -27.71
N MET A 280 21.20 2.52 -28.11
CA MET A 280 21.07 3.93 -28.47
C MET A 280 20.23 4.15 -29.73
N SER A 281 20.40 3.29 -30.73
CA SER A 281 19.57 3.28 -31.95
C SER A 281 18.11 2.95 -31.64
N GLU A 282 17.85 1.95 -30.80
CA GLU A 282 16.50 1.60 -30.33
C GLU A 282 15.85 2.73 -29.52
N LYS A 283 16.62 3.39 -28.64
CA LYS A 283 16.16 4.57 -27.90
C LYS A 283 15.72 5.68 -28.87
N SER A 284 16.57 6.01 -29.84
CA SER A 284 16.27 7.05 -30.85
C SER A 284 15.04 6.68 -31.69
N GLN A 285 14.89 5.40 -32.05
CA GLN A 285 13.71 4.92 -32.77
C GLN A 285 12.43 5.06 -31.93
N HIS A 286 12.46 4.71 -30.64
CA HIS A 286 11.32 4.89 -29.75
C HIS A 286 11.00 6.36 -29.47
N GLU A 287 12.00 7.23 -29.39
CA GLU A 287 11.81 8.69 -29.29
C GLU A 287 11.09 9.23 -30.54
N LYS A 288 11.52 8.81 -31.73
CA LYS A 288 10.84 9.17 -32.98
C LYS A 288 9.41 8.66 -33.05
N GLU A 289 9.16 7.40 -32.67
CA GLU A 289 7.81 6.82 -32.64
C GLU A 289 6.89 7.55 -31.66
N MET A 290 7.44 8.00 -30.52
CA MET A 290 6.72 8.79 -29.52
C MET A 290 6.32 10.16 -30.07
N GLU A 291 7.23 10.84 -30.76
CA GLU A 291 6.94 12.14 -31.39
C GLU A 291 5.90 12.01 -32.51
N GLU A 292 6.04 11.00 -33.38
CA GLU A 292 5.03 10.71 -34.40
C GLU A 292 3.65 10.40 -33.80
N ALA A 293 3.60 9.77 -32.61
CA ALA A 293 2.35 9.48 -31.90
C ALA A 293 1.73 10.76 -31.31
N LYS A 294 2.54 11.67 -30.75
CA LYS A 294 2.08 13.00 -30.30
C LYS A 294 1.46 13.78 -31.46
N ASP A 295 2.12 13.83 -32.62
CA ASP A 295 1.64 14.50 -33.83
C ASP A 295 0.30 13.94 -34.33
N LYS A 296 0.18 12.62 -34.37
CA LYS A 296 -1.08 11.94 -34.72
C LYS A 296 -2.20 12.31 -33.74
N PHE A 297 -1.89 12.35 -32.44
CA PHE A 297 -2.85 12.76 -31.41
C PHE A 297 -3.30 14.21 -31.56
N LYS A 298 -2.37 15.16 -31.75
CA LYS A 298 -2.67 16.58 -31.98
C LYS A 298 -3.55 16.80 -33.20
N THR A 299 -3.27 16.08 -34.28
CA THR A 299 -4.03 16.16 -35.52
C THR A 299 -5.46 15.67 -35.28
N ALA A 300 -5.62 14.53 -34.60
CA ALA A 300 -6.93 14.00 -34.22
C ALA A 300 -7.70 14.97 -33.31
N LEU A 301 -7.04 15.54 -32.29
CA LEU A 301 -7.63 16.50 -31.36
C LEU A 301 -8.06 17.80 -32.06
N SER A 302 -7.25 18.31 -32.97
CA SER A 302 -7.59 19.47 -33.80
C SER A 302 -8.82 19.19 -34.68
N GLY A 303 -8.93 17.97 -35.24
CA GLY A 303 -10.10 17.53 -35.97
C GLY A 303 -11.38 17.49 -35.12
N ILE A 304 -11.28 16.99 -33.89
CA ILE A 304 -12.40 16.98 -32.92
C ILE A 304 -12.83 18.41 -32.57
N LEU A 305 -11.87 19.32 -32.32
CA LEU A 305 -12.17 20.72 -32.04
C LEU A 305 -12.89 21.40 -33.21
N GLY A 306 -12.47 21.14 -34.44
CA GLY A 306 -13.16 21.63 -35.63
C GLY A 306 -14.62 21.15 -35.70
N GLN A 307 -14.92 19.91 -35.29
CA GLN A 307 -16.30 19.42 -35.20
C GLN A 307 -17.09 20.15 -34.12
N PHE A 308 -16.51 20.40 -32.94
CA PHE A 308 -17.17 21.19 -31.90
C PHE A 308 -17.46 22.62 -32.38
N GLU A 309 -16.55 23.27 -33.10
CA GLU A 309 -16.79 24.60 -33.67
C GLU A 309 -17.97 24.63 -34.65
N GLN A 310 -18.10 23.60 -35.50
CA GLN A 310 -19.25 23.45 -36.39
C GLN A 310 -20.55 23.29 -35.59
N ILE A 311 -20.56 22.47 -34.55
CA ILE A 311 -21.73 22.26 -33.68
C ILE A 311 -22.11 23.57 -32.97
N VAL A 312 -21.13 24.30 -32.41
CA VAL A 312 -21.35 25.64 -31.81
C VAL A 312 -21.96 26.58 -32.83
N SER A 313 -21.48 26.58 -34.08
CA SER A 313 -22.01 27.42 -35.16
C SER A 313 -23.48 27.12 -35.48
N VAL A 314 -23.92 25.86 -35.38
CA VAL A 314 -25.32 25.47 -35.54
C VAL A 314 -26.18 26.09 -34.43
N PHE A 315 -25.75 26.01 -33.18
CA PHE A 315 -26.46 26.62 -32.05
C PHE A 315 -26.50 28.15 -32.17
N GLN A 316 -25.39 28.79 -32.52
CA GLN A 316 -25.35 30.23 -32.80
C GLN A 316 -26.32 30.64 -33.90
N ALA A 317 -26.45 29.84 -34.96
CA ALA A 317 -27.42 30.08 -36.02
C ALA A 317 -28.87 29.89 -35.54
N ALA A 318 -29.14 28.85 -34.72
CA ALA A 318 -30.44 28.59 -34.13
C ALA A 318 -30.90 29.68 -33.15
N SER A 319 -29.96 30.34 -32.47
CA SER A 319 -30.21 31.46 -31.55
C SER A 319 -30.45 32.80 -32.25
N LYS A 320 -30.32 32.87 -33.59
CA LYS A 320 -30.70 34.08 -34.35
C LYS A 320 -32.22 34.22 -34.36
N GLN A 321 -32.71 35.45 -34.18
CA GLN A 321 -34.14 35.75 -34.05
C GLN A 321 -35.02 35.08 -35.13
N LYS A 322 -34.53 35.03 -36.39
CA LYS A 322 -35.21 34.39 -37.52
C LYS A 322 -35.56 32.91 -37.31
N ALA A 323 -34.76 32.16 -36.55
CA ALA A 323 -35.02 30.77 -36.19
C ALA A 323 -35.58 30.66 -34.76
N TRP A 324 -35.05 31.48 -33.85
CA TRP A 324 -35.36 31.47 -32.42
C TRP A 324 -36.85 31.63 -32.13
N ASP A 325 -37.54 32.53 -32.83
CA ASP A 325 -38.94 32.84 -32.60
C ASP A 325 -39.88 31.67 -32.95
N HIS A 326 -39.43 30.74 -33.79
CA HIS A 326 -40.19 29.53 -34.14
C HIS A 326 -40.07 28.41 -33.11
N PHE A 327 -39.06 28.42 -32.23
CA PHE A 327 -38.92 27.42 -31.19
C PHE A 327 -39.82 27.73 -29.99
N SER A 328 -40.36 26.69 -29.35
CA SER A 328 -41.09 26.82 -28.09
C SER A 328 -40.18 27.23 -26.93
N LYS A 329 -40.76 27.78 -25.85
CA LYS A 329 -40.01 28.16 -24.64
C LYS A 329 -39.20 27.00 -24.04
N ALA A 330 -39.73 25.78 -24.09
CA ALA A 330 -39.02 24.59 -23.60
C ALA A 330 -37.84 24.20 -24.51
N GLN A 331 -38.04 24.26 -25.85
CA GLN A 331 -36.97 23.98 -26.81
C GLN A 331 -35.82 25.00 -26.71
N ARG A 332 -36.14 26.29 -26.55
CA ARG A 332 -35.14 27.36 -26.34
C ARG A 332 -34.27 27.09 -25.10
N LYS A 333 -34.88 26.71 -23.99
CA LYS A 333 -34.16 26.36 -22.76
C LYS A 333 -33.19 25.18 -22.97
N ASN A 334 -33.61 24.17 -23.74
CA ASN A 334 -32.75 23.03 -24.07
C ASN A 334 -31.60 23.44 -25.01
N LEU A 335 -31.87 24.23 -26.05
CA LEU A 335 -30.85 24.75 -26.97
C LEU A 335 -29.78 25.56 -26.22
N ASP A 336 -30.17 26.45 -25.32
CA ASP A 336 -29.23 27.24 -24.51
C ASP A 336 -28.37 26.34 -23.60
N MET A 337 -28.97 25.32 -22.99
CA MET A 337 -28.26 24.38 -22.14
C MET A 337 -27.23 23.57 -22.94
N TRP A 338 -27.64 22.99 -24.07
CA TRP A 338 -26.75 22.21 -24.94
C TRP A 338 -25.64 23.08 -25.54
N HIS A 339 -25.95 24.32 -25.92
CA HIS A 339 -24.96 25.26 -26.43
C HIS A 339 -23.85 25.52 -25.39
N LYS A 340 -24.22 25.82 -24.14
CA LYS A 340 -23.25 26.00 -23.05
C LYS A 340 -22.41 24.75 -22.81
N GLN A 341 -23.04 23.56 -22.78
CA GLN A 341 -22.32 22.30 -22.60
C GLN A 341 -21.27 22.06 -23.69
N VAL A 342 -21.62 22.29 -24.96
CA VAL A 342 -20.67 22.12 -26.06
C VAL A 342 -19.55 23.17 -26.01
N GLU A 343 -19.85 24.42 -25.66
CA GLU A 343 -18.82 25.45 -25.47
C GLU A 343 -17.83 25.12 -24.35
N GLU A 344 -18.31 24.61 -23.21
CA GLU A 344 -17.46 24.16 -22.10
C GLU A 344 -16.55 23.00 -22.52
N ILE A 345 -17.10 21.98 -23.17
CA ILE A 345 -16.33 20.82 -23.66
C ILE A 345 -15.30 21.26 -24.71
N ARG A 346 -15.68 22.13 -25.65
CA ARG A 346 -14.75 22.66 -26.66
C ARG A 346 -13.60 23.42 -25.99
N ASN A 347 -13.90 24.31 -25.05
CA ASN A 347 -12.88 25.12 -24.39
C ASN A 347 -11.88 24.25 -23.62
N MET A 348 -12.34 23.20 -22.94
CA MET A 348 -11.48 22.24 -22.26
C MET A 348 -10.51 21.53 -23.23
N HIS A 349 -11.02 21.01 -24.35
CA HIS A 349 -10.16 20.35 -25.35
C HIS A 349 -9.22 21.33 -26.06
N ASN A 350 -9.65 22.60 -26.22
CA ASN A 350 -8.82 23.64 -26.81
C ASN A 350 -7.67 24.02 -25.86
N GLU A 351 -7.94 24.10 -24.56
CA GLU A 351 -6.92 24.31 -23.54
C GLU A 351 -5.92 23.15 -23.50
N GLN A 352 -6.37 21.89 -23.64
CA GLN A 352 -5.48 20.73 -23.78
C GLN A 352 -4.56 20.86 -25.01
N LEU A 353 -5.11 21.20 -26.18
CA LEU A 353 -4.31 21.39 -27.39
C LEU A 353 -3.28 22.53 -27.25
N MET A 354 -3.68 23.64 -26.62
CA MET A 354 -2.78 24.77 -26.36
C MET A 354 -1.72 24.45 -25.31
N GLY A 355 -2.03 23.61 -24.32
CA GLY A 355 -1.08 23.08 -23.35
C GLY A 355 0.04 22.29 -24.03
N ILE A 356 -0.32 21.38 -24.93
CA ILE A 356 0.64 20.56 -25.68
C ILE A 356 1.52 21.44 -26.57
N ARG A 357 0.94 22.44 -27.26
CA ARG A 357 1.73 23.38 -28.09
C ARG A 357 2.75 24.19 -27.28
N ARG A 358 2.36 24.63 -26.08
CA ARG A 358 3.26 25.39 -25.19
C ARG A 358 4.42 24.53 -24.69
N GLU A 359 4.15 23.27 -24.36
CA GLU A 359 5.18 22.31 -23.94
C GLU A 359 6.23 22.13 -25.05
N GLU A 360 5.81 22.00 -26.31
CA GLU A 360 6.72 21.92 -27.46
C GLU A 360 7.45 23.21 -27.81
N GLU A 361 6.81 24.38 -27.70
CA GLU A 361 7.51 25.66 -27.87
C GLU A 361 8.65 25.83 -26.84
N MET A 362 8.51 25.23 -25.66
CA MET A 362 9.56 25.18 -24.64
C MET A 362 10.63 24.11 -24.93
N GLU A 363 10.30 23.05 -25.67
CA GLU A 363 11.24 22.00 -26.11
C GLU A 363 12.05 22.40 -27.37
N MET A 364 11.48 23.24 -28.25
CA MET A 364 12.11 23.71 -29.50
C MET A 364 13.05 24.92 -29.31
N SER A 365 12.93 25.66 -28.20
CA SER A 365 13.75 26.86 -27.94
C SER A 365 15.24 26.57 -27.67
N ASP A 366 15.64 25.31 -27.57
CA ASP A 366 17.05 24.89 -27.45
C ASP A 366 17.70 24.59 -28.82
N ASP A 367 16.91 24.55 -29.91
CA ASP A 367 17.36 24.11 -31.25
C ASP A 367 17.54 25.26 -32.29
N ASP A 368 17.10 26.49 -31.98
CA ASP A 368 17.09 27.63 -32.93
C ASP A 368 18.43 28.41 -33.03
N MET A 369 19.57 27.76 -32.77
CA MET A 369 20.91 28.29 -33.10
C MET A 369 21.65 27.51 -34.20
N GLU A 370 21.01 26.53 -34.83
CA GLU A 370 21.62 25.80 -35.94
C GLU A 370 20.63 25.54 -37.08
N ASP A 371 20.43 26.52 -37.97
CA ASP A 371 20.29 26.15 -39.38
C ASP A 371 20.71 27.28 -40.34
N ALA A 372 21.81 27.02 -41.05
CA ALA A 372 22.07 27.63 -42.35
C ALA A 372 22.58 26.52 -43.29
N PRO A 373 22.18 26.54 -44.57
CA PRO A 373 21.90 25.30 -45.27
C PRO A 373 23.10 24.70 -46.04
N ASP A 374 23.08 23.38 -46.07
CA ASP A 374 23.52 22.48 -47.15
C ASP A 374 25.03 22.26 -47.35
N SER A 375 25.48 21.03 -47.07
CA SER A 375 26.33 20.17 -47.92
C SER A 375 27.36 19.36 -47.13
N LYS A 376 27.05 18.06 -46.98
CA LYS A 376 27.92 16.86 -47.05
C LYS A 376 29.35 16.76 -46.44
N ASP A 377 29.90 17.75 -45.75
CA ASP A 377 31.26 17.71 -45.16
C ASP A 377 31.26 17.97 -43.63
N SER A 378 30.32 17.37 -42.89
CA SER A 378 30.09 17.65 -41.46
C SER A 378 31.12 17.05 -40.48
N GLU A 379 32.00 16.14 -40.88
CA GLU A 379 32.94 15.51 -39.93
C GLU A 379 34.28 16.26 -39.80
N ASP A 380 34.76 16.95 -40.84
CA ASP A 380 36.02 17.72 -40.80
C ASP A 380 35.88 19.11 -40.14
N LEU A 381 34.67 19.70 -40.14
CA LEU A 381 34.41 21.02 -39.56
C LEU A 381 34.36 20.99 -38.02
N ASN A 382 33.85 19.92 -37.40
CA ASN A 382 33.81 19.78 -35.94
C ASN A 382 35.22 19.60 -35.34
N VAL A 383 36.12 18.94 -36.06
CA VAL A 383 37.54 18.84 -35.67
C VAL A 383 38.21 20.20 -35.81
N SER A 384 37.94 20.93 -36.90
CA SER A 384 38.49 22.26 -37.14
C SER A 384 38.00 23.31 -36.12
N GLN A 385 36.73 23.24 -35.70
CA GLN A 385 36.16 24.14 -34.69
C GLN A 385 36.69 23.83 -33.28
N ALA A 386 36.89 22.55 -32.95
CA ALA A 386 37.53 22.14 -31.70
C ALA A 386 39.02 22.57 -31.66
N GLU A 387 39.72 22.51 -32.80
CA GLU A 387 41.08 23.00 -32.93
C GLU A 387 41.16 24.53 -32.84
N ALA A 388 40.22 25.27 -33.46
CA ALA A 388 40.15 26.73 -33.37
C ALA A 388 39.84 27.19 -31.94
N LEU A 389 38.91 26.55 -31.23
CA LEU A 389 38.63 26.84 -29.82
C LEU A 389 39.80 26.49 -28.90
N LYS A 390 40.55 25.43 -29.23
CA LYS A 390 41.78 25.07 -28.51
C LYS A 390 42.89 26.09 -28.75
N GLU A 391 43.06 26.56 -29.99
CA GLU A 391 44.02 27.60 -30.35
C GLU A 391 43.66 28.94 -29.70
N GLU A 392 42.37 29.30 -29.65
CA GLU A 392 41.89 30.47 -28.92
C GLU A 392 42.12 30.33 -27.41
N ASN A 393 41.88 29.15 -26.83
CA ASN A 393 42.15 28.90 -25.41
C ASN A 393 43.65 28.99 -25.08
N ASP A 394 44.51 28.46 -25.95
CA ASP A 394 45.96 28.53 -25.79
C ASP A 394 46.49 29.96 -26.03
N SER A 395 45.88 30.71 -26.94
CA SER A 395 46.14 32.15 -27.16
C SER A 395 45.76 32.98 -25.93
N LEU A 396 44.57 32.76 -25.37
CA LEU A 396 44.09 33.42 -24.15
C LEU A 396 44.96 33.08 -22.93
N ARG A 397 45.43 31.83 -22.83
CA ARG A 397 46.41 31.42 -21.80
C ARG A 397 47.73 32.16 -21.97
N CYS A 398 48.27 32.23 -23.18
CA CYS A 398 49.49 33.00 -23.46
C CYS A 398 49.30 34.49 -23.12
N GLN A 399 48.13 35.05 -23.40
CA GLN A 399 47.79 36.44 -23.07
C GLN A 399 47.71 36.66 -21.55
N LEU A 400 47.09 35.74 -20.82
CA LEU A 400 47.04 35.79 -19.36
C LEU A 400 48.43 35.66 -18.73
N ASP A 401 49.29 34.80 -19.28
CA ASP A 401 50.68 34.67 -18.81
C ASP A 401 51.52 35.90 -19.17
N ALA A 402 51.28 36.54 -20.31
CA ALA A 402 51.88 37.82 -20.68
C ALA A 402 51.46 38.93 -19.71
N TYR A 403 50.15 39.07 -19.42
CA TYR A 403 49.66 40.02 -18.42
C TYR A 403 50.17 39.71 -17.02
N ARG A 404 50.30 38.43 -16.67
CA ARG A 404 50.87 38.02 -15.38
C ARG A 404 52.34 38.43 -15.28
N ASN A 405 53.12 38.21 -16.33
CA ASN A 405 54.52 38.66 -16.41
C ASN A 405 54.64 40.19 -16.42
N GLU A 406 53.74 40.91 -17.09
CA GLU A 406 53.71 42.38 -17.10
C GLU A 406 53.35 42.94 -15.71
N VAL A 407 52.42 42.29 -14.99
CA VAL A 407 52.12 42.60 -13.58
C VAL A 407 53.32 42.29 -12.68
N GLU A 408 54.04 41.19 -12.90
CA GLU A 408 55.26 40.84 -12.18
C GLU A 408 56.37 41.88 -12.44
N LEU A 409 56.48 42.35 -13.69
CA LEU A 409 57.43 43.38 -14.12
C LEU A 409 57.08 44.75 -13.51
N LEU A 410 55.80 45.14 -13.51
CA LEU A 410 55.29 46.37 -12.89
C LEU A 410 55.49 46.37 -11.37
N LYS A 411 55.33 45.22 -10.71
CA LYS A 411 55.69 45.05 -9.29
C LYS A 411 57.19 45.20 -9.07
N GLN A 412 58.02 44.71 -10.00
CA GLN A 412 59.47 44.82 -9.92
C GLN A 412 59.98 46.25 -10.23
N GLU A 413 59.28 46.98 -11.10
CA GLU A 413 59.53 48.40 -11.42
C GLU A 413 59.11 49.32 -10.26
N GLN A 414 57.95 49.07 -9.63
CA GLN A 414 57.55 49.74 -8.38
C GLN A 414 58.53 49.48 -7.23
N GLY A 415 59.16 48.30 -7.21
CA GLY A 415 60.20 47.96 -6.22
C GLY A 415 61.55 48.65 -6.43
N LYS A 416 61.81 49.26 -7.60
CA LYS A 416 63.12 49.85 -7.95
C LYS A 416 63.12 51.38 -8.11
N ASN A 417 61.98 52.04 -8.24
CA ASN A 417 61.90 53.50 -8.40
C ASN A 417 60.96 54.16 -7.36
N GLN A 418 61.44 54.37 -6.14
CA GLN A 418 61.54 55.70 -5.48
C GLN A 418 61.71 55.59 -3.95
N PRO A 419 62.48 56.51 -3.35
CA PRO A 419 62.63 56.66 -1.91
C PRO A 419 61.59 57.61 -1.28
N MET A 420 61.12 57.22 -0.09
CA MET A 420 60.62 58.05 1.04
C MET A 420 59.33 58.89 0.90
N ARG A 421 58.41 58.64 1.86
CA ARG A 421 57.22 59.39 2.37
C ARG A 421 55.87 58.97 1.76
N SER A 422 54.76 58.79 2.49
CA SER A 422 54.40 58.92 3.92
C SER A 422 53.01 58.28 4.15
N GLU A 423 52.85 57.54 5.25
CA GLU A 423 51.65 57.17 6.03
C GLU A 423 50.33 56.62 5.42
N GLU A 424 50.00 56.80 4.14
CA GLU A 424 48.77 56.20 3.57
C GLU A 424 48.92 54.69 3.27
N ASP A 425 50.15 54.22 3.07
CA ASP A 425 50.46 52.84 2.67
C ASP A 425 50.28 51.80 3.80
N SER A 426 50.32 52.24 5.07
CA SER A 426 50.08 51.35 6.21
C SER A 426 48.62 50.90 6.28
N THR A 427 47.68 51.72 5.84
CA THR A 427 46.24 51.39 5.91
C THR A 427 45.82 50.46 4.79
N HIS A 428 46.36 50.66 3.59
CA HIS A 428 46.12 49.80 2.42
C HIS A 428 46.82 48.43 2.53
N SER A 429 48.05 48.38 3.04
CA SER A 429 48.76 47.11 3.28
C SER A 429 48.08 46.27 4.37
N GLN A 430 47.53 46.91 5.40
CA GLN A 430 46.80 46.22 6.46
C GLN A 430 45.43 45.69 5.97
N GLN A 431 44.72 46.45 5.13
CA GLN A 431 43.49 45.98 4.47
C GLN A 431 43.74 44.83 3.48
N LEU A 432 44.83 44.87 2.71
CA LEU A 432 45.22 43.78 1.80
C LEU A 432 45.66 42.52 2.56
N SER A 433 46.37 42.65 3.69
CA SER A 433 46.74 41.50 4.52
C SER A 433 45.52 40.79 5.12
N PHE A 434 44.49 41.57 5.52
CA PHE A 434 43.24 41.03 6.06
C PHE A 434 42.43 40.29 4.98
N LEU A 435 42.39 40.83 3.76
CA LEU A 435 41.71 40.22 2.62
C LEU A 435 42.43 38.94 2.15
N GLN A 436 43.77 38.94 2.15
CA GLN A 436 44.57 37.77 1.81
C GLN A 436 44.50 36.66 2.87
N GLN A 437 44.36 37.04 4.15
CA GLN A 437 44.14 36.11 5.26
C GLN A 437 42.71 35.50 5.24
N ALA A 438 41.70 36.26 4.81
CA ALA A 438 40.34 35.77 4.59
C ALA A 438 40.26 34.77 3.42
N LEU A 439 40.96 35.03 2.31
CA LEU A 439 41.02 34.14 1.15
C LEU A 439 41.79 32.83 1.43
N GLN A 440 42.89 32.88 2.19
CA GLN A 440 43.58 31.66 2.63
C GLN A 440 42.76 30.83 3.64
N GLY A 441 41.90 31.47 4.44
CA GLY A 441 40.93 30.80 5.30
C GLY A 441 39.91 29.98 4.51
N MET A 442 39.31 30.56 3.47
CA MET A 442 38.34 29.88 2.60
C MET A 442 38.96 28.72 1.80
N GLN A 443 40.21 28.86 1.33
CA GLN A 443 40.90 27.80 0.62
C GLN A 443 41.25 26.61 1.53
N LYS A 444 41.61 26.87 2.81
CA LYS A 444 41.84 25.80 3.81
C LYS A 444 40.56 25.10 4.25
N VAL A 445 39.42 25.78 4.28
CA VAL A 445 38.09 25.16 4.53
C VAL A 445 37.69 24.27 3.35
N GLY A 446 37.87 24.72 2.11
CA GLY A 446 37.62 23.90 0.91
C GLY A 446 38.44 22.61 0.88
N PHE A 447 39.73 22.68 1.22
CA PHE A 447 40.59 21.48 1.31
C PHE A 447 40.26 20.57 2.49
N SER A 448 39.86 21.11 3.65
CA SER A 448 39.46 20.29 4.81
C SER A 448 38.07 19.65 4.62
N TYR A 449 37.15 20.26 3.88
CA TYR A 449 35.90 19.65 3.45
C TYR A 449 36.11 18.58 2.36
N ARG A 450 37.00 18.80 1.38
CA ARG A 450 37.36 17.77 0.39
C ARG A 450 38.08 16.57 1.02
N ARG A 451 38.96 16.82 2.01
CA ARG A 451 39.69 15.78 2.76
C ARG A 451 38.78 15.02 3.73
N ARG A 452 37.78 15.68 4.35
CA ARG A 452 36.76 15.04 5.21
C ARG A 452 35.79 14.19 4.39
N ARG A 453 35.37 14.65 3.20
CA ARG A 453 34.52 13.89 2.26
C ARG A 453 35.23 12.65 1.70
N ALA A 454 36.55 12.70 1.48
CA ALA A 454 37.38 11.56 1.07
C ALA A 454 37.75 10.60 2.24
N GLN A 455 37.72 11.07 3.50
CA GLN A 455 37.89 10.22 4.69
C GLN A 455 36.59 9.49 5.04
N THR A 456 35.43 10.13 4.94
CA THR A 456 34.11 9.51 5.19
C THR A 456 33.74 8.45 4.14
N SER A 457 34.23 8.57 2.91
CA SER A 457 34.05 7.53 1.87
C SER A 457 35.05 6.36 1.98
N ARG A 458 36.13 6.50 2.77
CA ARG A 458 37.08 5.39 3.07
C ARG A 458 36.78 4.69 4.39
N LEU A 459 36.21 5.39 5.37
CA LEU A 459 35.80 4.84 6.67
C LEU A 459 34.53 3.96 6.61
N THR A 460 33.84 3.91 5.47
CA THR A 460 32.69 3.03 5.23
C THR A 460 33.06 1.67 4.63
N PHE A 461 34.35 1.42 4.30
CA PHE A 461 34.80 0.16 3.71
C PHE A 461 35.85 -0.62 4.54
N GLU A 462 36.42 -0.04 5.61
CA GLU A 462 37.49 -0.69 6.41
C GLU A 462 37.19 -0.88 7.92
N THR A 463 35.93 -0.77 8.38
CA THR A 463 35.55 -1.11 9.78
C THR A 463 34.77 -2.42 9.89
N SER A 464 35.15 -3.39 9.06
CA SER A 464 34.88 -4.80 9.29
C SER A 464 36.19 -5.57 9.19
N MET A 465 37.09 -5.42 10.16
CA MET A 465 38.04 -6.45 10.64
C MET A 465 38.90 -5.90 11.81
N ALA A 466 39.03 -6.74 12.85
CA ALA A 466 39.94 -6.67 14.01
C ALA A 466 39.65 -5.63 15.11
N SER A 467 39.84 -5.88 16.42
CA SER A 467 40.03 -7.06 17.29
C SER A 467 40.31 -6.48 18.70
N GLY A 468 39.78 -7.08 19.78
CA GLY A 468 40.44 -7.03 21.10
C GLY A 468 39.69 -6.32 22.23
N SER A 469 39.06 -7.15 23.06
CA SER A 469 38.39 -7.04 24.37
C SER A 469 39.30 -6.54 25.55
N PRO A 470 38.86 -6.39 26.83
CA PRO A 470 37.68 -7.04 27.44
C PRO A 470 36.88 -6.32 28.57
N GLU A 471 35.74 -6.96 28.91
CA GLU A 471 34.90 -6.92 30.15
C GLU A 471 34.06 -5.66 30.41
N LYS A 472 32.74 -5.69 30.73
CA LYS A 472 31.92 -6.65 31.50
C LYS A 472 30.42 -6.55 31.13
N GLU A 473 29.68 -7.60 31.47
CA GLU A 473 28.41 -8.13 30.90
C GLU A 473 27.10 -7.33 31.06
N GLY A 474 26.18 -7.57 30.10
CA GLY A 474 24.71 -7.43 30.22
C GLY A 474 24.00 -7.06 28.89
N PRO A 475 23.21 -7.94 28.23
CA PRO A 475 22.55 -7.60 26.98
C PRO A 475 21.12 -7.04 27.21
N THR A 476 20.85 -5.82 26.75
CA THR A 476 19.48 -5.33 26.52
C THR A 476 19.25 -5.16 25.02
N GLU A 477 18.27 -5.90 24.52
CA GLU A 477 17.71 -5.84 23.17
C GLU A 477 17.36 -4.40 22.78
N LYS A 478 17.89 -3.91 21.66
CA LYS A 478 17.40 -2.67 21.04
C LYS A 478 16.34 -3.00 20.00
N ASN A 479 15.11 -2.84 20.45
CA ASN A 479 13.88 -2.71 19.67
C ASN A 479 14.11 -1.75 18.48
N GLN A 480 13.85 -2.19 17.24
CA GLN A 480 13.79 -1.30 16.09
C GLN A 480 12.54 -0.42 16.22
N GLN A 481 12.71 0.82 16.69
CA GLN A 481 11.63 1.81 16.71
C GLN A 481 11.34 2.27 15.28
N SER A 482 10.07 2.20 14.87
CA SER A 482 9.59 2.69 13.58
C SER A 482 9.85 4.20 13.44
N PRO A 483 10.24 4.71 12.26
CA PRO A 483 10.57 6.13 12.07
C PRO A 483 9.36 7.07 12.20
N VAL A 484 8.15 6.54 12.41
CA VAL A 484 6.92 7.24 12.81
C VAL A 484 6.43 6.58 14.12
N HIS A 485 6.23 7.38 15.17
CA HIS A 485 5.99 6.93 16.54
C HIS A 485 4.55 7.17 17.03
N SER A 486 3.72 7.88 16.26
CA SER A 486 2.32 8.12 16.63
C SER A 486 1.41 8.26 15.41
N GLU A 487 0.11 8.01 15.60
CA GLU A 487 -0.92 8.24 14.60
C GLU A 487 -0.96 9.71 14.14
N ARG A 488 -0.70 10.65 15.07
CA ARG A 488 -0.60 12.08 14.75
C ARG A 488 0.53 12.37 13.76
N GLU A 489 1.70 11.76 13.96
CA GLU A 489 2.83 11.91 13.02
C GLU A 489 2.49 11.32 11.64
N ALA A 490 1.79 10.18 11.58
CA ALA A 490 1.37 9.57 10.31
C ALA A 490 0.40 10.47 9.52
N LEU A 491 -0.56 11.09 10.21
CA LEU A 491 -1.48 12.06 9.59
C LEU A 491 -0.75 13.31 9.08
N LEU A 492 0.19 13.83 9.86
CA LEU A 492 1.02 14.97 9.45
C LEU A 492 1.85 14.63 8.22
N VAL A 493 2.46 13.45 8.16
CA VAL A 493 3.20 12.98 6.98
C VAL A 493 2.28 12.96 5.76
N GLY A 494 1.08 12.39 5.85
CA GLY A 494 0.12 12.36 4.74
C GLY A 494 -0.25 13.76 4.24
N ILE A 495 -0.58 14.68 5.14
CA ILE A 495 -0.92 16.07 4.80
C ILE A 495 0.28 16.78 4.15
N ILE A 496 1.47 16.68 4.74
CA ILE A 496 2.67 17.35 4.21
C ILE A 496 3.08 16.76 2.86
N SER A 497 2.95 15.44 2.66
CA SER A 497 3.18 14.80 1.36
C SER A 497 2.25 15.36 0.28
N THR A 498 0.94 15.46 0.56
CA THR A 498 -0.01 16.03 -0.40
C THR A 498 0.27 17.51 -0.69
N PHE A 499 0.65 18.28 0.34
CA PHE A 499 1.03 19.68 0.18
C PHE A 499 2.29 19.82 -0.69
N LEU A 500 3.39 19.13 -0.34
CA LEU A 500 4.65 19.26 -1.07
C LEU A 500 4.59 18.66 -2.48
N HIS A 501 3.72 17.70 -2.74
CA HIS A 501 3.55 17.12 -4.07
C HIS A 501 3.09 18.15 -5.13
N VAL A 502 2.30 19.15 -4.72
CA VAL A 502 1.85 20.23 -5.62
C VAL A 502 2.80 21.45 -5.62
N HIS A 503 3.95 21.36 -4.94
CA HIS A 503 4.95 22.43 -4.86
C HIS A 503 6.27 21.98 -5.54
N PRO A 504 6.43 22.18 -6.86
CA PRO A 504 7.56 21.65 -7.63
C PRO A 504 8.93 22.21 -7.22
N PHE A 505 8.96 23.38 -6.58
CA PHE A 505 10.18 24.02 -6.07
C PHE A 505 10.36 23.86 -4.55
N GLY A 506 9.58 22.98 -3.93
CA GLY A 506 9.56 22.79 -2.49
C GLY A 506 9.00 23.98 -1.72
N ALA A 507 8.99 23.85 -0.39
CA ALA A 507 8.50 24.88 0.51
C ALA A 507 9.42 25.05 1.72
N SER A 508 9.52 26.27 2.25
CA SER A 508 10.22 26.51 3.52
C SER A 508 9.44 25.89 4.68
N ILE A 509 10.13 25.63 5.80
CA ILE A 509 9.49 25.08 7.00
C ILE A 509 8.40 26.01 7.53
N GLU A 510 8.61 27.33 7.44
CA GLU A 510 7.65 28.36 7.85
C GLU A 510 6.40 28.32 6.98
N TYR A 511 6.56 28.09 5.68
CA TYR A 511 5.42 28.01 4.77
C TYR A 511 4.58 26.74 5.00
N ILE A 512 5.24 25.59 5.19
CA ILE A 512 4.58 24.34 5.56
C ILE A 512 3.82 24.51 6.88
N CYS A 513 4.45 25.09 7.89
CA CYS A 513 3.82 25.32 9.19
C CYS A 513 2.63 26.28 9.10
N SER A 514 2.72 27.33 8.29
CA SER A 514 1.61 28.27 8.05
C SER A 514 0.39 27.58 7.42
N TYR A 515 0.61 26.66 6.47
CA TYR A 515 -0.46 25.84 5.91
C TYR A 515 -1.07 24.91 6.97
N LEU A 516 -0.22 24.19 7.69
CA LEU A 516 -0.62 23.24 8.72
C LEU A 516 -1.37 23.89 9.90
N GLN A 517 -0.98 25.10 10.30
CA GLN A 517 -1.64 25.86 11.37
C GLN A 517 -3.08 26.27 11.05
N ARG A 518 -3.48 26.28 9.77
CA ARG A 518 -4.89 26.45 9.38
C ARG A 518 -5.73 25.21 9.69
N LEU A 519 -5.11 24.05 9.85
CA LEU A 519 -5.76 22.77 10.16
C LEU A 519 -5.66 22.42 11.65
N ASP A 520 -4.51 22.68 12.28
CA ASP A 520 -4.29 22.49 13.72
C ASP A 520 -3.41 23.62 14.28
N THR A 521 -4.00 24.44 15.14
CA THR A 521 -3.31 25.57 15.80
C THR A 521 -2.16 25.17 16.74
N LYS A 522 -2.00 23.87 17.07
CA LYS A 522 -0.96 23.35 17.96
C LYS A 522 0.30 22.87 17.22
N ILE A 523 0.50 23.29 15.97
CA ILE A 523 1.64 22.83 15.17
C ILE A 523 2.89 23.66 15.43
N ASN A 524 3.92 22.97 15.92
CA ASN A 524 5.24 23.51 16.25
C ASN A 524 6.23 23.28 15.09
N PRO A 525 6.91 24.32 14.58
CA PRO A 525 7.85 24.18 13.46
C PRO A 525 8.99 23.19 13.71
N SER A 526 9.52 23.15 14.94
CA SER A 526 10.61 22.23 15.30
C SER A 526 10.18 20.76 15.30
N GLU A 527 8.92 20.46 15.63
CA GLU A 527 8.38 19.10 15.57
C GLU A 527 8.22 18.64 14.12
N VAL A 528 7.73 19.52 13.25
CA VAL A 528 7.58 19.25 11.82
C VAL A 528 8.95 19.04 11.18
N GLU A 529 9.92 19.89 11.45
CA GLU A 529 11.28 19.75 10.91
C GLU A 529 11.97 18.45 11.36
N ALA A 530 11.80 18.07 12.63
CA ALA A 530 12.32 16.81 13.16
C ALA A 530 11.66 15.58 12.52
N LEU A 531 10.35 15.65 12.26
CA LEU A 531 9.59 14.58 11.60
C LEU A 531 10.03 14.40 10.14
N LEU A 532 10.17 15.48 9.38
CA LEU A 532 10.65 15.43 7.99
C LEU A 532 12.09 14.90 7.90
N SER A 533 12.94 15.31 8.84
CA SER A 533 14.33 14.83 8.92
C SER A 533 14.45 13.34 9.24
N ARG A 534 13.47 12.75 9.93
CA ARG A 534 13.40 11.31 10.24
C ARG A 534 12.99 10.45 9.04
N LEU A 535 12.50 11.05 7.96
CA LEU A 535 11.95 10.36 6.80
C LEU A 535 12.67 10.75 5.50
N PRO A 536 13.99 10.47 5.38
CA PRO A 536 14.81 10.92 4.25
C PRO A 536 14.44 10.28 2.90
N CYS A 537 13.75 9.14 2.91
CA CYS A 537 13.22 8.49 1.71
C CYS A 537 11.92 9.14 1.22
N THR A 538 11.24 9.92 2.06
CA THR A 538 9.94 10.56 1.75
C THR A 538 10.10 12.05 1.51
N PHE A 539 10.97 12.71 2.27
CA PHE A 539 11.21 14.14 2.20
C PHE A 539 12.71 14.44 2.13
N ARG A 540 13.07 15.40 1.27
CA ARG A 540 14.46 15.85 1.10
C ARG A 540 14.55 17.35 1.37
N GLN A 541 15.55 17.75 2.15
CA GLN A 541 15.87 19.16 2.35
C GLN A 541 16.93 19.57 1.32
N GLU A 542 16.65 20.64 0.58
CA GLU A 542 17.54 21.23 -0.41
C GLU A 542 17.78 22.71 -0.08
N MET A 543 18.98 23.18 -0.45
CA MET A 543 19.37 24.58 -0.31
C MET A 543 19.26 25.24 -1.67
N THR A 544 18.38 26.23 -1.80
CA THR A 544 18.15 26.96 -3.05
C THR A 544 18.59 28.41 -2.88
N GLY A 545 19.38 28.94 -3.82
CA GLY A 545 19.86 30.34 -3.82
C GLY A 545 21.40 30.48 -3.84
N VAL A 546 21.90 31.72 -3.92
CA VAL A 546 23.34 32.03 -3.94
C VAL A 546 23.64 33.19 -3.01
N GLY A 547 24.60 33.01 -2.08
CA GLY A 547 25.04 34.06 -1.17
C GLY A 547 23.98 34.40 -0.11
N ALA A 548 23.50 35.64 -0.10
CA ALA A 548 22.54 36.14 0.91
C ALA A 548 21.09 35.65 0.71
N SER A 549 20.77 35.01 -0.43
CA SER A 549 19.43 34.48 -0.75
C SER A 549 19.31 32.96 -0.56
N LEU A 550 20.18 32.36 0.25
CA LEU A 550 20.20 30.92 0.49
C LEU A 550 19.00 30.51 1.38
N GLU A 551 18.02 29.84 0.80
CA GLU A 551 16.83 29.35 1.51
C GLU A 551 16.84 27.82 1.66
N LYS A 552 16.38 27.35 2.82
CA LYS A 552 16.12 25.92 3.09
C LYS A 552 14.72 25.56 2.62
N ARG A 553 14.62 24.59 1.73
CA ARG A 553 13.34 24.10 1.21
C ARG A 553 13.21 22.60 1.34
N TRP A 554 12.01 22.14 1.64
CA TRP A 554 11.65 20.72 1.71
C TRP A 554 10.90 20.31 0.44
N ASN A 555 11.34 19.20 -0.15
CA ASN A 555 10.75 18.58 -1.34
C ASN A 555 10.19 17.19 -0.97
N PHE A 556 9.13 16.79 -1.67
CA PHE A 556 8.59 15.43 -1.57
C PHE A 556 9.27 14.51 -2.60
N CYS A 557 9.91 13.45 -2.13
CA CYS A 557 10.63 12.49 -2.97
C CYS A 557 10.18 11.03 -2.76
N GLY A 558 9.01 10.82 -2.14
CA GLY A 558 8.52 9.47 -1.80
C GLY A 558 8.38 8.51 -2.99
N PHE A 559 8.14 9.02 -4.20
CA PHE A 559 8.06 8.20 -5.41
C PHE A 559 9.44 7.77 -5.96
N GLU A 560 10.50 8.52 -5.65
CA GLU A 560 11.88 8.16 -6.04
C GLU A 560 12.40 6.99 -5.20
N GLY A 561 12.04 6.95 -3.91
CA GLY A 561 12.44 5.86 -2.99
C GLY A 561 11.89 4.49 -3.38
N ILE A 562 10.70 4.42 -3.98
CA ILE A 562 10.09 3.16 -4.45
C ILE A 562 10.88 2.55 -5.62
N LYS A 563 11.62 3.35 -6.39
CA LYS A 563 12.45 2.86 -7.50
C LYS A 563 13.83 2.38 -7.05
N SER A 564 14.23 2.62 -5.80
CA SER A 564 15.55 2.25 -5.24
C SER A 564 15.50 1.26 -4.08
N THR A 565 14.32 0.69 -3.80
CA THR A 565 14.16 -0.48 -2.91
C THR A 565 13.57 -1.61 -3.72
#